data_AF-A0A0V0QH90-F1
#
_entry.id   AF-A0A0V0QH90-F1
#
_cell.length_a   1.000
_cell.length_b   1.000
_cell.length_c   1.000
_cell.angle_alpha   90.00
_cell.angle_beta   90.00
_cell.angle_gamma   90.00
#
_symmetry.space_group_name_H-M   'P 1'
#
loop_
_entity.id
_entity.type
_entity.pdbx_description
1 polymer ?
#
loop_
_entity_poly.entity_id
_entity_poly.type
_entity_poly.pdbx_seq_one_letter_code
_entity_poly.pdbx_strand_id
1 'polypeptide(L)'
;MLKCLGTPGVGKTAFGSIFKSLAEIENFNVVSLSTDDFYLPFKERKALQQEDPRYLQRGPPGTVDLELLKKVIYDVKSDKREIEVPHFDKSAENGFGERTRFDKVQGKVDFFILEGWFTGCRSQEVNNDFVRRLEQIIKDPKRVDFALLQNNLLKNFEKVWQYFDHQMILTPINYRYMFDYRLEAEHKLIKMKGSGLNDDQIYNLMEYFYFSLCPEIYVSQIIDDRQAEITACFSRERDIVKTYSTIEI
;
A
#
# COMPACT_ATOMS: atom_id res chain seq x y z
N MET A 1 16.18 -0.26 6.20
CA MET A 1 14.97 -0.52 5.38
C MET A 1 13.80 0.23 6.00
N LEU A 2 13.12 1.07 5.22
CA LEU A 2 11.97 1.88 5.64
C LEU A 2 10.70 1.34 4.98
N LYS A 3 9.64 1.16 5.76
CA LYS A 3 8.30 0.90 5.21
C LYS A 3 7.42 2.14 5.40
N CYS A 4 6.66 2.51 4.38
CA CYS A 4 5.79 3.68 4.40
C CYS A 4 4.34 3.24 4.14
N LEU A 5 3.49 3.39 5.16
CA LEU A 5 2.05 3.30 4.97
C LEU A 5 1.55 4.62 4.39
N GLY A 6 0.76 4.56 3.32
CA GLY A 6 0.08 5.75 2.82
C GLY A 6 -1.26 5.46 2.17
N THR A 7 -2.31 6.14 2.62
CA THR A 7 -3.61 6.03 1.94
C THR A 7 -3.52 6.47 0.47
N PRO A 8 -4.39 5.95 -0.42
CA PRO A 8 -4.43 6.39 -1.82
C PRO A 8 -4.53 7.92 -1.93
N GLY A 9 -3.68 8.52 -2.77
CA GLY A 9 -3.69 9.97 -3.03
C GLY A 9 -2.98 10.86 -2.01
N VAL A 10 -2.44 10.30 -0.91
CA VAL A 10 -1.74 11.08 0.14
C VAL A 10 -0.31 11.51 -0.23
N GLY A 11 0.23 11.04 -1.37
CA GLY A 11 1.56 11.45 -1.84
C GLY A 11 2.71 10.50 -1.48
N LYS A 12 2.45 9.27 -1.02
CA LYS A 12 3.49 8.27 -0.68
C LYS A 12 4.52 7.99 -1.80
N THR A 13 4.09 7.95 -3.06
CA THR A 13 4.99 7.77 -4.19
C THR A 13 5.89 9.00 -4.39
N ALA A 14 5.35 10.21 -4.19
CA ALA A 14 6.14 11.44 -4.24
C ALA A 14 7.18 11.47 -3.12
N PHE A 15 6.83 11.04 -1.90
CA PHE A 15 7.78 10.87 -0.81
C PHE A 15 8.93 9.91 -1.19
N GLY A 16 8.61 8.73 -1.73
CA GLY A 16 9.63 7.76 -2.17
C GLY A 16 10.56 8.34 -3.23
N SER A 17 10.03 9.08 -4.21
CA SER A 17 10.83 9.76 -5.24
C SER A 17 11.74 10.84 -4.65
N ILE A 18 11.22 11.70 -3.77
CA ILE A 18 12.01 12.77 -3.13
C ILE A 18 13.14 12.16 -2.29
N PHE A 19 12.83 11.16 -1.46
CA PHE A 19 13.84 10.49 -0.64
C PHE A 19 14.93 9.87 -1.50
N LYS A 20 14.53 9.14 -2.56
CA LYS A 20 15.48 8.53 -3.50
C LYS A 20 16.42 9.57 -4.08
N SER A 21 15.89 10.68 -4.60
CA SER A 21 16.72 11.75 -5.17
C SER A 21 17.68 12.38 -4.15
N LEU A 22 17.23 12.61 -2.91
CA LEU A 22 18.09 13.16 -1.86
C LEU A 22 19.22 12.19 -1.46
N ALA A 23 18.91 10.91 -1.30
CA ALA A 23 19.90 9.92 -0.93
C ALA A 23 20.92 9.63 -2.06
N GLU A 24 20.49 9.68 -3.31
CA GLU A 24 21.38 9.56 -4.48
C GLU A 24 22.36 10.74 -4.59
N ILE A 25 21.96 11.96 -4.19
CA ILE A 25 22.87 13.12 -4.10
C ILE A 25 24.01 12.85 -3.11
N GLU A 26 23.72 12.13 -2.03
CA GLU A 26 24.69 11.69 -1.03
C GLU A 26 25.44 10.40 -1.41
N ASN A 27 25.30 9.94 -2.66
CA ASN A 27 25.92 8.72 -3.21
C ASN A 27 25.48 7.40 -2.54
N PHE A 28 24.30 7.35 -1.94
CA PHE A 28 23.71 6.10 -1.46
C PHE A 28 22.99 5.36 -2.58
N ASN A 29 23.11 4.04 -2.60
CA ASN A 29 22.32 3.19 -3.48
C ASN A 29 20.93 2.94 -2.88
N VAL A 30 19.90 3.49 -3.53
CA VAL A 30 18.53 3.47 -3.02
C VAL A 30 17.58 2.72 -3.93
N VAL A 31 16.87 1.76 -3.34
CA VAL A 31 15.76 1.04 -3.97
C VAL A 31 14.47 1.51 -3.33
N SER A 32 13.59 2.14 -4.12
CA SER A 32 12.26 2.56 -3.68
C SER A 32 11.22 1.82 -4.51
N LEU A 33 10.43 0.96 -3.87
CA LEU A 33 9.39 0.16 -4.50
C LEU A 33 8.04 0.42 -3.84
N SER A 34 6.98 0.13 -4.58
CA SER A 34 5.62 0.07 -4.08
C SER A 34 5.19 -1.38 -3.89
N THR A 35 4.32 -1.66 -2.91
CA THR A 35 3.56 -2.93 -2.90
C THR A 35 2.79 -3.17 -4.20
N ASP A 36 2.47 -2.11 -4.94
CA ASP A 36 1.86 -2.20 -6.27
C ASP A 36 2.79 -2.84 -7.32
N ASP A 37 4.12 -2.73 -7.17
CA ASP A 37 5.09 -3.39 -8.07
C ASP A 37 5.07 -4.91 -7.90
N PHE A 38 4.55 -5.38 -6.77
CA PHE A 38 4.46 -6.79 -6.41
C PHE A 38 3.08 -7.38 -6.67
N TYR A 39 2.18 -6.73 -7.41
CA TYR A 39 0.93 -7.41 -7.79
C TYR A 39 1.20 -8.71 -8.54
N LEU A 40 0.33 -9.69 -8.31
CA LEU A 40 0.31 -10.94 -9.06
C LEU A 40 0.08 -10.67 -10.56
N PRO A 41 0.69 -11.46 -11.46
CA PRO A 41 0.44 -11.38 -12.89
C PRO A 41 -1.04 -11.49 -13.24
N PHE A 42 -1.44 -10.97 -14.41
CA PHE A 42 -2.85 -10.90 -14.79
C PHE A 42 -3.54 -12.27 -14.75
N LYS A 43 -2.88 -13.31 -15.28
CA LYS A 43 -3.40 -14.69 -15.29
C LYS A 43 -3.68 -15.22 -13.88
N GLU A 44 -2.78 -14.98 -12.94
CA GLU A 44 -2.92 -15.45 -11.55
C GLU A 44 -4.05 -14.69 -10.83
N ARG A 45 -4.19 -13.39 -11.07
CA ARG A 45 -5.33 -12.63 -10.54
C ARG A 45 -6.67 -13.06 -11.13
N LYS A 46 -6.69 -13.51 -12.40
CA LYS A 46 -7.90 -14.10 -13.00
C LYS A 46 -8.26 -15.44 -12.36
N ALA A 47 -7.27 -16.29 -12.07
CA ALA A 47 -7.52 -17.52 -11.32
C ALA A 47 -8.03 -17.22 -9.91
N LEU A 48 -7.40 -16.27 -9.20
CA LEU A 48 -7.85 -15.82 -7.88
C LEU A 48 -9.30 -15.32 -7.90
N GLN A 49 -9.68 -14.53 -8.92
CA GLN A 49 -11.04 -14.03 -9.08
C GLN A 49 -12.06 -15.15 -9.36
N GLN A 50 -11.64 -16.24 -10.03
CA GLN A 50 -12.50 -17.41 -10.23
C GLN A 50 -12.72 -18.20 -8.93
N GLU A 51 -11.67 -18.31 -8.11
CA GLU A 51 -11.74 -18.97 -6.79
C GLU A 51 -12.54 -18.15 -5.78
N ASP A 52 -12.37 -16.83 -5.77
CA ASP A 52 -13.10 -15.90 -4.92
C ASP A 52 -13.51 -14.64 -5.71
N PRO A 53 -14.78 -14.57 -6.17
CA PRO A 53 -15.30 -13.45 -6.95
C PRO A 53 -15.25 -12.08 -6.25
N ARG A 54 -14.97 -12.04 -4.95
CA ARG A 54 -14.82 -10.79 -4.20
C ARG A 54 -13.53 -10.04 -4.56
N TYR A 55 -12.53 -10.70 -5.16
CA TYR A 55 -11.36 -10.03 -5.75
C TYR A 55 -11.72 -9.33 -7.08
N LEU A 56 -12.41 -8.21 -6.96
CA LEU A 56 -12.85 -7.40 -8.10
C LEU A 56 -11.68 -6.67 -8.78
N GLN A 57 -10.71 -6.26 -7.99
CA GLN A 57 -9.56 -5.44 -8.41
C GLN A 57 -8.29 -5.88 -7.70
N ARG A 58 -7.14 -5.59 -8.33
CA ARG A 58 -5.84 -5.60 -7.63
C ARG A 58 -5.85 -4.57 -6.50
N GLY A 59 -5.16 -4.84 -5.41
CA GLY A 59 -5.11 -3.94 -4.27
C GLY A 59 -5.02 -4.64 -2.92
N PRO A 60 -6.07 -5.37 -2.52
CA PRO A 60 -6.14 -6.07 -1.24
C PRO A 60 -5.03 -7.11 -1.07
N PRO A 61 -4.71 -7.48 0.19
CA PRO A 61 -3.94 -8.69 0.47
C PRO A 61 -4.41 -9.89 -0.36
N GLY A 62 -3.49 -10.77 -0.74
CA GLY A 62 -3.78 -11.88 -1.67
C GLY A 62 -3.67 -11.51 -3.15
N THR A 63 -3.77 -10.23 -3.53
CA THR A 63 -3.45 -9.79 -4.91
C THR A 63 -1.98 -9.44 -5.11
N VAL A 64 -1.20 -9.42 -4.03
CA VAL A 64 0.24 -9.16 -4.00
C VAL A 64 1.00 -10.48 -3.89
N ASP A 65 1.99 -10.66 -4.77
CA ASP A 65 2.96 -11.74 -4.80
C ASP A 65 3.92 -11.64 -3.60
N LEU A 66 3.49 -12.23 -2.49
CA LEU A 66 4.20 -12.17 -1.23
C LEU A 66 5.55 -12.91 -1.29
N GLU A 67 5.67 -13.97 -2.08
CA GLU A 67 6.91 -14.72 -2.20
C GLU A 67 7.97 -13.92 -2.98
N LEU A 68 7.55 -13.21 -4.03
CA LEU A 68 8.45 -12.27 -4.71
C LEU A 68 8.88 -11.12 -3.79
N LEU A 69 7.96 -10.56 -3.00
CA LEU A 69 8.29 -9.52 -2.03
C LEU A 69 9.33 -10.02 -1.00
N LYS A 70 9.12 -11.22 -0.45
CA LYS A 70 10.09 -11.86 0.46
C LYS A 70 11.45 -12.06 -0.20
N LYS A 71 11.48 -12.52 -1.45
CA LYS A 71 12.72 -12.72 -2.21
C LYS A 71 13.51 -11.41 -2.34
N VAL A 72 12.85 -10.31 -2.73
CA VAL A 72 13.52 -9.01 -2.87
C VAL A 72 14.06 -8.52 -1.52
N ILE A 73 13.26 -8.63 -0.45
CA ILE A 73 13.69 -8.25 0.90
C ILE A 73 14.89 -9.08 1.37
N TYR A 74 14.88 -10.38 1.10
CA TYR A 74 15.99 -11.28 1.41
C TYR A 74 17.26 -10.93 0.62
N ASP A 75 17.13 -10.71 -0.69
CA ASP A 75 18.24 -10.31 -1.57
C ASP A 75 18.85 -8.97 -1.06
N VAL A 76 18.04 -8.02 -0.60
CA VAL A 76 18.52 -6.77 0.03
C VAL A 76 19.22 -7.01 1.36
N LYS A 77 18.59 -7.74 2.30
CA LYS A 77 19.18 -8.01 3.63
C LYS A 77 20.46 -8.85 3.58
N SER A 78 20.64 -9.63 2.52
CA SER A 78 21.86 -10.44 2.30
C SER A 78 22.99 -9.68 1.59
N ASP A 79 22.86 -8.36 1.41
CA ASP A 79 23.86 -7.52 0.71
C ASP A 79 24.23 -8.05 -0.68
N LYS A 80 23.28 -8.71 -1.35
CA LYS A 80 23.49 -9.27 -2.69
C LYS A 80 23.79 -8.16 -3.68
N ARG A 81 24.82 -8.36 -4.50
CA ARG A 81 25.37 -7.31 -5.39
C ARG A 81 24.59 -7.13 -6.70
N GLU A 82 23.77 -8.10 -7.07
CA GLU A 82 22.84 -7.99 -8.18
C GLU A 82 21.49 -8.52 -7.72
N ILE A 83 20.49 -7.64 -7.67
CA ILE A 83 19.12 -7.99 -7.31
C ILE A 83 18.18 -7.60 -8.45
N GLU A 84 17.09 -8.33 -8.58
CA GLU A 84 16.04 -8.04 -9.56
C GLU A 84 14.80 -7.57 -8.81
N VAL A 85 14.29 -6.40 -9.21
CA VAL A 85 13.08 -5.81 -8.64
C VAL A 85 11.97 -5.77 -9.69
N PRO A 86 10.72 -6.12 -9.35
CA PRO A 86 9.65 -6.14 -10.34
C PRO A 86 9.21 -4.74 -10.72
N HIS A 87 8.63 -4.64 -11.91
CA HIS A 87 7.87 -3.48 -12.34
C HIS A 87 6.47 -3.92 -12.78
N PHE A 88 5.45 -3.23 -12.25
CA PHE A 88 4.06 -3.48 -12.59
C PHE A 88 3.45 -2.32 -13.39
N ASP A 89 3.05 -2.61 -14.63
CA ASP A 89 2.34 -1.64 -15.47
C ASP A 89 0.84 -1.76 -15.25
N LYS A 90 0.25 -0.74 -14.61
CA LYS A 90 -1.20 -0.67 -14.35
C LYS A 90 -2.06 -0.47 -15.60
N SER A 91 -1.46 -0.03 -16.71
CA SER A 91 -2.15 0.25 -17.97
C SER A 91 -2.22 -0.97 -18.92
N ALA A 92 -1.33 -1.94 -18.73
CA ALA A 92 -1.34 -3.20 -19.46
C ALA A 92 -2.66 -3.97 -19.27
N GLU A 93 -2.92 -4.94 -20.15
CA GLU A 93 -4.13 -5.77 -20.11
C GLU A 93 -5.42 -4.92 -20.01
N ASN A 94 -5.59 -3.93 -20.88
CA ASN A 94 -6.75 -3.02 -20.88
C ASN A 94 -7.02 -2.35 -19.51
N GLY A 95 -5.96 -1.99 -18.77
CA GLY A 95 -6.05 -1.36 -17.46
C GLY A 95 -6.19 -2.33 -16.28
N PHE A 96 -6.29 -3.64 -16.53
CA PHE A 96 -6.21 -4.65 -15.45
C PHE A 96 -4.80 -4.76 -14.87
N GLY A 97 -3.78 -4.40 -15.66
CA GLY A 97 -2.37 -4.33 -15.32
C GLY A 97 -1.61 -5.65 -15.46
N GLU A 98 -0.29 -5.59 -15.59
CA GLU A 98 0.59 -6.76 -15.71
C GLU A 98 1.99 -6.46 -15.14
N ARG A 99 2.67 -7.49 -14.63
CA ARG A 99 4.10 -7.45 -14.32
C ARG A 99 4.87 -7.57 -15.63
N THR A 100 5.48 -6.47 -16.06
CA THR A 100 6.03 -6.38 -17.42
C THR A 100 7.51 -6.66 -17.50
N ARG A 101 8.27 -6.36 -16.44
CA ARG A 101 9.72 -6.58 -16.42
C ARG A 101 10.29 -6.66 -15.01
N PHE A 102 11.57 -7.02 -14.95
CA PHE A 102 12.41 -6.93 -13.76
C PHE A 102 13.58 -5.99 -14.06
N ASP A 103 13.74 -4.97 -13.24
CA ASP A 103 14.85 -4.04 -13.32
C ASP A 103 16.00 -4.55 -12.46
N LYS A 104 17.23 -4.49 -12.98
CA LYS A 104 18.43 -4.90 -12.24
C LYS A 104 18.96 -3.76 -11.38
N VAL A 105 19.20 -4.05 -10.11
CA VAL A 105 19.90 -3.14 -9.19
C VAL A 105 21.28 -3.73 -8.90
N GLN A 106 22.31 -2.92 -9.12
CA GLN A 106 23.71 -3.26 -8.95
C GLN A 106 24.26 -2.69 -7.64
N GLY A 107 25.23 -3.37 -7.06
CA GLY A 107 25.87 -2.96 -5.81
C GLY A 107 25.09 -3.33 -4.57
N LYS A 108 25.63 -2.95 -3.40
CA LYS A 108 24.93 -3.10 -2.12
C LYS A 108 23.83 -2.04 -2.03
N VAL A 109 22.64 -2.39 -1.57
CA VAL A 109 21.54 -1.43 -1.34
C VAL A 109 21.70 -0.82 0.05
N ASP A 110 21.92 0.49 0.12
CA ASP A 110 22.07 1.21 1.39
C ASP A 110 20.71 1.54 2.00
N PHE A 111 19.76 1.99 1.16
CA PHE A 111 18.38 2.25 1.57
C PHE A 111 17.39 1.49 0.71
N PHE A 112 16.53 0.72 1.38
CA PHE A 112 15.36 0.11 0.75
C PHE A 112 14.10 0.71 1.35
N ILE A 113 13.25 1.26 0.48
CA ILE A 113 11.96 1.85 0.83
C ILE A 113 10.87 1.00 0.19
N LEU A 114 9.91 0.56 0.99
CA LEU A 114 8.68 -0.04 0.50
C LEU A 114 7.49 0.81 0.91
N GLU A 115 6.80 1.38 -0.06
CA GLU A 115 5.55 2.12 0.19
C GLU A 115 4.32 1.29 -0.16
N GLY A 116 3.20 1.53 0.50
CA GLY A 116 1.93 0.92 0.14
C GLY A 116 0.78 1.31 1.05
N TRP A 117 -0.44 1.02 0.62
CA TRP A 117 -1.64 1.48 1.33
C TRP A 117 -2.01 0.64 2.55
N PHE A 118 -1.51 -0.60 2.63
CA PHE A 118 -1.62 -1.46 3.82
C PHE A 118 -0.24 -1.85 4.40
N THR A 119 0.84 -1.24 3.90
CA THR A 119 2.21 -1.58 4.31
C THR A 119 2.40 -1.35 5.81
N GLY A 120 2.77 -2.40 6.55
CA GLY A 120 2.92 -2.32 8.01
C GLY A 120 1.62 -2.53 8.80
N CYS A 121 0.46 -2.69 8.15
CA CYS A 121 -0.77 -3.12 8.82
C CYS A 121 -0.59 -4.52 9.42
N ARG A 122 -1.20 -4.71 10.60
CA ARG A 122 -1.22 -5.98 11.33
C ARG A 122 -2.64 -6.53 11.39
N SER A 123 -2.75 -7.86 11.41
CA SER A 123 -4.02 -8.54 11.60
C SER A 123 -4.58 -8.25 13.00
N GLN A 124 -5.91 -8.19 13.08
CA GLN A 124 -6.64 -8.19 14.34
C GLN A 124 -6.91 -9.62 14.78
N GLU A 125 -6.93 -9.85 16.09
CA GLU A 125 -7.49 -11.07 16.65
C GLU A 125 -8.98 -11.15 16.32
N VAL A 126 -9.42 -12.28 15.75
CA VAL A 126 -10.82 -12.47 15.36
C VAL A 126 -11.62 -12.92 16.58
N ASN A 127 -12.28 -11.96 17.23
CA ASN A 127 -13.21 -12.17 18.33
C ASN A 127 -14.54 -11.43 18.07
N ASN A 128 -15.54 -11.64 18.93
CA ASN A 128 -16.87 -11.05 18.77
C ASN A 128 -16.85 -9.51 18.74
N ASP A 129 -15.93 -8.87 19.46
CA ASP A 129 -15.80 -7.40 19.44
C ASP A 129 -15.28 -6.90 18.09
N PHE A 130 -14.26 -7.54 17.54
CA PHE A 130 -13.71 -7.20 16.24
C PHE A 130 -14.74 -7.39 15.12
N VAL A 131 -15.47 -8.51 15.12
CA VAL A 131 -16.53 -8.75 14.12
C VAL A 131 -17.62 -7.69 14.24
N ARG A 132 -18.10 -7.37 15.45
CA ARG A 132 -19.07 -6.28 15.66
C ARG A 132 -18.58 -4.93 15.16
N ARG A 133 -17.30 -4.59 15.38
CA ARG A 133 -16.70 -3.34 14.86
C ARG A 133 -16.71 -3.31 13.34
N LEU A 134 -16.42 -4.43 12.67
CA LEU A 134 -16.54 -4.53 11.22
C LEU A 134 -17.99 -4.34 10.75
N GLU A 135 -18.97 -5.01 11.36
CA GLU A 135 -20.40 -4.91 11.01
C GLU A 135 -21.00 -3.50 11.27
N GLN A 136 -20.41 -2.75 12.20
CA GLN A 136 -20.76 -1.35 12.42
C GLN A 136 -20.37 -0.47 11.23
N ILE A 137 -19.21 -0.73 10.61
CA ILE A 137 -18.66 0.02 9.48
C ILE A 137 -19.20 -0.51 8.14
N ILE A 138 -19.31 -1.83 8.01
CA ILE A 138 -19.62 -2.57 6.79
C ILE A 138 -21.00 -3.22 6.96
N LYS A 139 -21.99 -2.76 6.20
CA LYS A 139 -23.36 -3.28 6.29
C LYS A 139 -23.62 -4.55 5.47
N ASP A 140 -22.86 -4.75 4.40
CA ASP A 140 -22.98 -5.94 3.55
C ASP A 140 -22.20 -7.12 4.18
N PRO A 141 -22.86 -8.22 4.56
CA PRO A 141 -22.19 -9.39 5.13
C PRO A 141 -21.08 -9.96 4.23
N LYS A 142 -21.24 -9.91 2.89
CA LYS A 142 -20.21 -10.41 1.97
C LYS A 142 -18.93 -9.58 2.03
N ARG A 143 -19.06 -8.26 2.25
CA ARG A 143 -17.92 -7.35 2.45
C ARG A 143 -17.28 -7.59 3.82
N VAL A 144 -18.07 -7.91 4.86
CA VAL A 144 -17.52 -8.32 6.17
C VAL A 144 -16.69 -9.60 6.03
N ASP A 145 -17.21 -10.63 5.37
CA ASP A 145 -16.48 -11.88 5.13
C ASP A 145 -15.19 -11.63 4.33
N PHE A 146 -15.21 -10.69 3.38
CA PHE A 146 -14.01 -10.31 2.64
C PHE A 146 -12.99 -9.62 3.53
N ALA A 147 -13.41 -8.66 4.37
CA ALA A 147 -12.54 -7.99 5.33
C ALA A 147 -11.90 -8.97 6.31
N LEU A 148 -12.65 -9.99 6.77
CA LEU A 148 -12.13 -11.06 7.62
C LEU A 148 -11.07 -11.91 6.89
N LEU A 149 -11.27 -12.21 5.60
CA LEU A 149 -10.26 -12.87 4.77
C LEU A 149 -9.00 -12.01 4.66
N GLN A 150 -9.15 -10.71 4.35
CA GLN A 150 -8.02 -9.77 4.25
C GLN A 150 -7.25 -9.66 5.57
N ASN A 151 -7.98 -9.60 6.69
CA ASN A 151 -7.41 -9.62 8.03
C ASN A 151 -6.53 -10.85 8.26
N ASN A 152 -7.00 -12.04 7.87
CA ASN A 152 -6.24 -13.27 8.04
C ASN A 152 -4.99 -13.29 7.15
N LEU A 153 -5.08 -12.77 5.92
CA LEU A 153 -3.95 -12.68 5.01
C LEU A 153 -2.85 -11.74 5.52
N LEU A 154 -3.18 -10.69 6.28
CA LEU A 154 -2.19 -9.79 6.88
C LEU A 154 -1.19 -10.52 7.79
N LYS A 155 -1.57 -11.64 8.43
CA LYS A 155 -0.64 -12.46 9.24
C LYS A 155 0.60 -12.91 8.46
N ASN A 156 0.46 -13.13 7.16
CA ASN A 156 1.57 -13.51 6.30
C ASN A 156 2.49 -12.33 5.98
N PHE A 157 1.93 -11.12 5.88
CA PHE A 157 2.66 -9.88 5.66
C PHE A 157 3.37 -9.38 6.93
N GLU A 158 2.83 -9.64 8.12
CA GLU A 158 3.49 -9.31 9.39
C GLU A 158 4.89 -9.93 9.50
N LYS A 159 5.05 -11.17 9.04
CA LYS A 159 6.35 -11.86 8.95
C LYS A 159 7.33 -11.19 7.99
N VAL A 160 6.85 -10.33 7.10
CA VAL A 160 7.67 -9.54 6.17
C VAL A 160 7.98 -8.17 6.79
N TRP A 161 6.99 -7.57 7.46
CA TRP A 161 7.13 -6.26 8.11
C TRP A 161 8.21 -6.21 9.20
N GLN A 162 8.55 -7.34 9.80
CA GLN A 162 9.63 -7.45 10.80
C GLN A 162 11.04 -7.19 10.24
N TYR A 163 11.24 -7.28 8.92
CA TYR A 163 12.55 -7.01 8.31
C TYR A 163 12.81 -5.51 8.11
N PHE A 164 11.80 -4.67 8.30
CA PHE A 164 11.94 -3.22 8.18
C PHE A 164 12.33 -2.62 9.52
N ASP A 165 13.34 -1.76 9.46
CA ASP A 165 13.95 -1.15 10.63
C ASP A 165 13.15 0.08 11.08
N HIS A 166 12.44 0.75 10.15
CA HIS A 166 11.63 1.94 10.40
C HIS A 166 10.27 1.89 9.70
N GLN A 167 9.28 2.61 10.26
CA GLN A 167 7.95 2.80 9.73
C GLN A 167 7.53 4.27 9.70
N MET A 168 7.06 4.72 8.53
CA MET A 168 6.40 6.02 8.37
C MET A 168 4.93 5.83 8.02
N ILE A 169 4.06 6.74 8.49
CA ILE A 169 2.64 6.79 8.15
C ILE A 169 2.30 8.15 7.56
N LEU A 170 1.69 8.13 6.36
CA LEU A 170 1.08 9.28 5.71
C LEU A 170 -0.42 9.04 5.62
N THR A 171 -1.22 9.80 6.38
CA THR A 171 -2.67 9.57 6.43
C THR A 171 -3.44 10.89 6.43
N PRO A 172 -4.62 11.00 5.81
CA PRO A 172 -5.49 12.12 6.10
C PRO A 172 -5.95 12.06 7.57
N ILE A 173 -6.29 13.22 8.14
CA ILE A 173 -6.90 13.30 9.48
C ILE A 173 -8.31 12.69 9.50
N ASN A 174 -8.98 12.65 8.35
CA ASN A 174 -10.22 11.90 8.12
C ASN A 174 -10.01 10.98 6.91
N TYR A 175 -10.10 9.66 7.11
CA TYR A 175 -9.90 8.68 6.04
C TYR A 175 -10.79 8.91 4.82
N ARG A 176 -11.96 9.53 4.97
CA ARG A 176 -12.84 9.86 3.85
C ARG A 176 -12.23 10.87 2.86
N TYR A 177 -11.22 11.65 3.26
CA TYR A 177 -10.50 12.53 2.33
C TYR A 177 -9.69 11.76 1.28
N MET A 178 -9.44 10.45 1.47
CA MET A 178 -8.84 9.62 0.41
C MET A 178 -9.68 9.58 -0.87
N PHE A 179 -11.01 9.74 -0.75
CA PHE A 179 -11.92 9.81 -1.89
C PHE A 179 -11.69 11.11 -2.66
N ASP A 180 -11.66 12.25 -1.97
CA ASP A 180 -11.35 13.56 -2.56
C ASP A 180 -9.97 13.53 -3.23
N TYR A 181 -8.96 12.98 -2.54
CA TYR A 181 -7.61 12.93 -3.07
C TYR A 181 -7.52 12.12 -4.34
N ARG A 182 -8.22 10.98 -4.39
CA ARG A 182 -8.22 10.11 -5.55
C ARG A 182 -8.99 10.74 -6.70
N LEU A 183 -10.13 11.35 -6.41
CA LEU A 183 -10.96 12.03 -7.40
C LEU A 183 -10.17 13.14 -8.11
N GLU A 184 -9.51 13.99 -7.35
CA GLU A 184 -8.66 15.06 -7.90
C GLU A 184 -7.50 14.51 -8.74
N ALA A 185 -6.88 13.42 -8.31
CA ALA A 185 -5.80 12.77 -9.06
C ALA A 185 -6.31 12.22 -10.40
N GLU A 186 -7.49 11.60 -10.41
CA GLU A 186 -8.12 11.09 -11.63
C GLU A 186 -8.53 12.24 -12.57
N HIS A 187 -9.13 13.32 -12.06
CA HIS A 187 -9.46 14.50 -12.87
C HIS A 187 -8.24 15.15 -13.50
N LYS A 188 -7.12 15.23 -12.78
CA LYS A 188 -5.83 15.69 -13.34
C LYS A 188 -5.36 14.77 -14.45
N LEU A 189 -5.46 13.45 -14.26
CA LEU A 189 -5.09 12.45 -15.26
C LEU A 189 -5.96 12.56 -16.53
N ILE A 190 -7.28 12.70 -16.39
CA ILE A 190 -8.22 12.87 -17.50
C ILE A 190 -7.89 14.15 -18.28
N LYS A 191 -7.61 15.27 -17.60
CA LYS A 191 -7.19 16.52 -18.26
C LYS A 191 -5.90 16.34 -19.07
N MET A 192 -4.98 15.50 -18.62
CA MET A 192 -3.71 15.25 -19.29
C MET A 192 -3.81 14.22 -20.43
N LYS A 193 -4.61 13.15 -20.26
CA LYS A 193 -4.63 11.98 -21.16
C LYS A 193 -5.92 11.83 -21.96
N GLY A 194 -6.95 12.62 -21.66
CA GLY A 194 -8.27 12.57 -22.30
C GLY A 194 -9.14 11.38 -21.89
N SER A 195 -8.67 10.51 -20.98
CA SER A 195 -9.39 9.33 -20.53
C SER A 195 -9.06 8.99 -19.07
N GLY A 196 -9.97 8.30 -18.41
CA GLY A 196 -9.88 7.90 -17.00
C GLY A 196 -11.21 7.35 -16.48
N LEU A 197 -11.24 7.00 -15.21
CA LEU A 197 -12.47 6.56 -14.55
C LEU A 197 -13.39 7.74 -14.28
N ASN A 198 -14.70 7.54 -14.40
CA ASN A 198 -15.67 8.54 -13.94
C ASN A 198 -15.77 8.56 -12.40
N ASP A 199 -16.43 9.58 -11.87
CA ASP A 199 -16.54 9.81 -10.44
C ASP A 199 -17.16 8.60 -9.70
N ASP A 200 -18.25 8.01 -10.22
CA ASP A 200 -18.90 6.83 -9.62
C ASP A 200 -17.97 5.61 -9.61
N GLN A 201 -17.21 5.39 -10.68
CA GLN A 201 -16.21 4.32 -10.75
C GLN A 201 -15.10 4.52 -9.73
N ILE A 202 -14.67 5.78 -9.51
CA ILE A 202 -13.71 6.13 -8.47
C ILE A 202 -14.29 5.88 -7.09
N TYR A 203 -15.51 6.32 -6.80
CA TYR A 203 -16.17 6.05 -5.52
C TYR A 203 -16.26 4.55 -5.24
N ASN A 204 -16.72 3.75 -6.20
CA ASN A 204 -16.83 2.30 -6.05
C ASN A 204 -15.46 1.64 -5.83
N LEU A 205 -14.42 2.09 -6.53
CA LEU A 205 -13.06 1.61 -6.35
C LEU A 205 -12.55 1.94 -4.94
N MET A 206 -12.77 3.18 -4.49
CA MET A 206 -12.33 3.63 -3.17
C MET A 206 -13.11 2.96 -2.03
N GLU A 207 -14.42 2.70 -2.22
CA GLU A 207 -15.20 1.85 -1.31
C GLU A 207 -14.64 0.43 -1.24
N TYR A 208 -14.28 -0.16 -2.38
CA TYR A 208 -13.68 -1.49 -2.41
C TYR A 208 -12.41 -1.54 -1.57
N PHE A 209 -11.49 -0.57 -1.74
CA PHE A 209 -10.29 -0.47 -0.90
C PHE A 209 -10.62 -0.27 0.58
N TYR A 210 -11.51 0.67 0.87
CA TYR A 210 -11.91 1.03 2.22
C TYR A 210 -12.50 -0.16 2.97
N PHE A 211 -13.39 -0.94 2.36
CA PHE A 211 -14.01 -2.09 3.02
C PHE A 211 -13.17 -3.37 2.99
N SER A 212 -12.20 -3.48 2.08
CA SER A 212 -11.24 -4.59 2.09
C SER A 212 -10.37 -4.57 3.35
N LEU A 213 -9.89 -3.39 3.74
CA LEU A 213 -9.13 -3.15 4.96
C LEU A 213 -9.48 -1.77 5.51
N CYS A 214 -10.45 -1.69 6.43
CA CYS A 214 -10.93 -0.45 7.02
C CYS A 214 -9.80 0.32 7.73
N PRO A 215 -9.36 1.48 7.20
CA PRO A 215 -8.26 2.25 7.79
C PRO A 215 -8.49 2.64 9.25
N GLU A 216 -9.75 2.89 9.63
CA GLU A 216 -10.16 3.19 11.01
C GLU A 216 -9.81 2.09 12.01
N ILE A 217 -9.67 0.86 11.53
CA ILE A 217 -9.25 -0.28 12.35
C ILE A 217 -7.74 -0.47 12.21
N TYR A 218 -7.25 -0.60 10.99
CA TYR A 218 -5.88 -1.08 10.74
C TYR A 218 -4.81 0.00 10.84
N VAL A 219 -5.10 1.24 10.43
CA VAL A 219 -4.14 2.35 10.47
C VAL A 219 -4.15 3.00 11.84
N SER A 220 -5.34 3.21 12.42
CA SER A 220 -5.48 3.82 13.75
C SER A 220 -4.71 3.05 14.81
N GLN A 221 -4.73 1.71 14.78
CA GLN A 221 -3.96 0.90 15.72
C GLN A 221 -2.45 1.21 15.66
N ILE A 222 -1.87 1.32 14.47
CA ILE A 222 -0.43 1.57 14.33
C ILE A 222 -0.06 2.94 14.91
N ILE A 223 -0.94 3.93 14.71
CA ILE A 223 -0.79 5.28 15.26
C ILE A 223 -0.93 5.26 16.78
N ASP A 224 -1.97 4.60 17.30
CA ASP A 224 -2.27 4.53 18.74
C ASP A 224 -1.19 3.77 19.51
N ASP A 225 -0.67 2.68 18.93
CA ASP A 225 0.43 1.89 19.49
C ASP A 225 1.81 2.58 19.33
N ARG A 226 1.87 3.77 18.70
CA ARG A 226 3.09 4.52 18.38
C ARG A 226 4.17 3.67 17.69
N GLN A 227 3.75 2.80 16.79
CA GLN A 227 4.65 1.86 16.09
C GLN A 227 5.36 2.47 14.89
N ALA A 228 5.02 3.71 14.52
CA ALA A 228 5.69 4.45 13.47
C ALA A 228 6.53 5.58 14.05
N GLU A 229 7.78 5.68 13.58
CA GLU A 229 8.69 6.73 13.99
C GLU A 229 8.22 8.10 13.54
N ILE A 230 7.58 8.18 12.38
CA ILE A 230 7.02 9.42 11.85
C ILE A 230 5.60 9.16 11.37
N THR A 231 4.65 9.95 11.89
CA THR A 231 3.28 10.01 11.37
C THR A 231 2.96 11.43 10.96
N ALA A 232 2.55 11.63 9.70
CA ALA A 232 2.05 12.90 9.20
C ALA A 232 0.56 12.78 8.84
N CYS A 233 -0.26 13.63 9.46
CA CYS A 233 -1.68 13.74 9.21
C CYS A 233 -1.97 14.94 8.32
N PHE A 234 -2.79 14.73 7.28
CA PHE A 234 -3.10 15.74 6.27
C PHE A 234 -4.56 16.24 6.34
N SER A 235 -4.77 17.54 6.13
CA SER A 235 -6.10 18.14 5.88
C SER A 235 -6.65 17.72 4.52
N ARG A 236 -7.92 18.02 4.25
CA ARG A 236 -8.54 17.81 2.92
C ARG A 236 -7.77 18.49 1.78
N GLU A 237 -7.08 19.59 2.05
CA GLU A 237 -6.26 20.35 1.09
C GLU A 237 -4.84 19.78 0.93
N ARG A 238 -4.51 18.71 1.68
CA ARG A 238 -3.18 18.08 1.81
C ARG A 238 -2.14 18.94 2.54
N ASP A 239 -2.57 19.87 3.39
CA ASP A 239 -1.67 20.52 4.34
C ASP A 239 -1.38 19.59 5.51
N ILE A 240 -0.15 19.60 6.02
CA ILE A 240 0.19 18.86 7.23
C ILE A 240 -0.46 19.57 8.42
N VAL A 241 -1.40 18.90 9.07
CA VAL A 241 -2.13 19.44 10.24
C VAL A 241 -1.69 18.83 11.56
N LYS A 242 -1.05 17.66 11.53
CA LYS A 242 -0.51 17.01 12.72
C LYS A 242 0.70 16.18 12.36
N THR A 243 1.71 16.19 13.21
CA THR A 243 2.86 15.30 13.13
C THR A 243 3.11 14.64 14.47
N TYR A 244 3.59 13.40 14.41
CA TYR A 244 4.14 12.70 15.56
C TYR A 244 5.51 12.17 15.15
N SER A 245 6.50 12.37 16.01
CA SER A 245 7.84 11.82 15.84
C SER A 245 8.27 11.14 17.13
N THR A 246 8.84 9.94 17.03
CA THR A 246 9.59 9.32 18.13
C THR A 246 11.10 9.52 17.97
N ILE A 247 11.53 10.10 16.84
CA ILE A 247 12.91 10.49 16.58
C ILE A 247 13.12 11.89 17.14
N GLU A 248 14.11 12.05 18.01
CA GLU A 248 14.64 13.36 18.38
C GLU A 248 15.45 13.90 17.17
N ILE A 249 15.02 15.05 16.64
CA ILE A 249 15.68 15.75 15.53
C ILE A 249 16.73 16.70 16.08
#